data_AF-A0A803PX57-F1
#
_entry.id   AF-A0A803PX57-F1
#
_cell.length_a   1.000
_cell.length_b   1.000
_cell.length_c   1.000
_cell.angle_alpha   90.00
_cell.angle_beta   90.00
_cell.angle_gamma   90.00
#
_symmetry.space_group_name_H-M   'P 1'
#
loop_
_entity.id
_entity.type
_entity.pdbx_description
1 polymer ?
#
loop_
_entity_poly.entity_id
_entity_poly.type
_entity_poly.pdbx_seq_one_letter_code
_entity_poly.pdbx_strand_id
1 'polypeptide(L)'
;MAASLIRLHFHDCFVNGCDGSILLDGDGSEKEGAGNKNSARGFDVIDTIKTAVENECAGVVSCADILAIAARDSVLLSGGRSWRVLVGRRDGLVPNKTGADNLPAPFESHSVITTNGGDGNKTTALDRNSTDLFDNHYFKNLIAGKGLLSSDQILFSGDAAANTTKSLVESYNNNQTLFLVDFVKAMIKMGNISPLTGSDGEIRKNCRVVNS
;
A
#
# COMPACT_ATOMS: atom_id res chain seq x y z
N MET A 1 -3.32 -10.08 -7.36
CA MET A 1 -4.12 -9.13 -6.56
C MET A 1 -3.43 -8.69 -5.27
N ALA A 2 -2.70 -9.57 -4.58
CA ALA A 2 -2.03 -9.28 -3.31
C ALA A 2 -1.29 -7.92 -3.27
N ALA A 3 -0.40 -7.66 -4.23
CA ALA A 3 0.34 -6.40 -4.30
C ALA A 3 -0.56 -5.15 -4.35
N SER A 4 -1.70 -5.23 -5.04
CA SER A 4 -2.64 -4.11 -5.15
C SER A 4 -3.35 -3.80 -3.84
N LEU A 5 -3.70 -4.82 -3.05
CA LEU A 5 -4.37 -4.64 -1.75
C LEU A 5 -3.43 -4.05 -0.70
N ILE A 6 -2.16 -4.45 -0.70
CA ILE A 6 -1.12 -3.84 0.15
C ILE A 6 -0.92 -2.37 -0.23
N ARG A 7 -0.84 -2.06 -1.53
CA ARG A 7 -0.75 -0.68 -2.02
C ARG A 7 -1.97 0.14 -1.63
N LEU A 8 -3.17 -0.43 -1.70
CA LEU A 8 -4.39 0.26 -1.33
C LEU A 8 -4.41 0.63 0.15
N HIS A 9 -3.96 -0.27 1.04
CA HIS A 9 -3.79 0.03 2.46
C HIS A 9 -2.70 1.08 2.74
N PHE A 10 -1.59 1.06 1.99
CA PHE A 10 -0.57 2.12 2.07
C PHE A 10 -1.15 3.49 1.69
N HIS A 11 -1.90 3.56 0.59
CA HIS A 11 -2.48 4.82 0.11
C HIS A 11 -3.58 5.34 1.05
N ASP A 12 -4.35 4.45 1.67
CA ASP A 12 -5.29 4.79 2.75
C ASP A 12 -4.55 5.46 3.91
N CYS A 13 -3.59 4.75 4.53
CA CYS A 13 -2.91 5.22 5.73
C CYS A 13 -2.12 6.53 5.57
N PHE A 14 -1.68 6.86 4.36
CA PHE A 14 -0.92 8.07 4.09
C PHE A 14 -1.78 9.31 3.78
N VAL A 15 -3.11 9.14 3.68
CA VAL A 15 -4.05 10.24 3.46
C VAL A 15 -5.04 10.24 4.63
N ASN A 16 -4.98 11.24 5.50
CA ASN A 16 -5.79 11.35 6.73
C ASN A 16 -5.62 10.24 7.79
N GLY A 17 -4.86 9.18 7.50
CA GLY A 17 -4.70 8.02 8.37
C GLY A 17 -5.45 6.82 7.82
N CYS A 18 -5.36 5.68 8.50
CA CYS A 18 -5.99 4.44 8.00
C CYS A 18 -7.50 4.45 8.31
N ASP A 19 -8.30 5.21 7.55
CA ASP A 19 -9.73 5.44 7.81
C ASP A 19 -10.65 4.98 6.66
N GLY A 20 -10.10 4.30 5.66
CA GLY A 20 -10.85 3.84 4.49
C GLY A 20 -11.40 4.97 3.61
N SER A 21 -10.92 6.21 3.76
CA SER A 21 -11.34 7.37 2.96
C SER A 21 -11.08 7.16 1.46
N ILE A 22 -9.99 6.46 1.11
CA ILE A 22 -9.66 6.08 -0.27
C ILE A 22 -10.75 5.26 -0.98
N LEU A 23 -11.62 4.60 -0.21
CA LEU A 23 -12.68 3.74 -0.76
C LEU A 23 -13.91 4.55 -1.20
N LEU A 24 -14.09 5.78 -0.71
CA LEU A 24 -15.23 6.63 -1.03
C LEU A 24 -15.25 7.02 -2.51
N ASP A 25 -16.42 6.91 -3.12
CA ASP A 25 -16.72 7.43 -4.45
C ASP A 25 -17.38 8.82 -4.37
N GLY A 26 -17.46 9.51 -5.50
CA GLY A 26 -18.10 10.81 -5.63
C GLY A 26 -17.11 11.97 -5.75
N ASP A 27 -17.64 13.18 -5.55
CA ASP A 27 -16.87 14.41 -5.69
C ASP A 27 -15.76 14.50 -4.65
N GLY A 28 -14.54 14.82 -5.10
CA GLY A 28 -13.37 14.85 -4.23
C GLY A 28 -12.81 13.48 -3.85
N SER A 29 -13.28 12.39 -4.48
CA SER A 29 -12.71 11.05 -4.28
C SER A 29 -11.20 11.04 -4.50
N GLU A 30 -10.49 10.37 -3.59
CA GLU A 30 -9.05 10.15 -3.68
C GLU A 30 -8.64 9.28 -4.86
N LYS A 31 -9.58 8.52 -5.44
CA LYS A 31 -9.34 7.69 -6.63
C LYS A 31 -8.92 8.52 -7.83
N GLU A 32 -9.34 9.79 -7.87
CA GLU A 32 -8.97 10.76 -8.89
C GLU A 32 -7.68 11.55 -8.57
N GLY A 33 -7.06 11.27 -7.42
CA GLY A 33 -5.78 11.86 -7.02
C GLY A 33 -4.61 11.38 -7.89
N ALA A 34 -3.55 12.19 -8.02
CA ALA A 34 -2.42 11.91 -8.91
C ALA A 34 -1.74 10.55 -8.65
N GLY A 35 -1.62 10.14 -7.37
CA GLY A 35 -1.06 8.83 -7.00
C GLY A 35 -2.01 7.63 -7.26
N ASN A 36 -3.29 7.88 -7.51
CA ASN A 36 -4.33 6.85 -7.57
C ASN A 36 -4.95 6.69 -8.96
N LYS A 37 -5.16 7.78 -9.67
CA LYS A 37 -5.86 7.81 -10.95
C LYS A 37 -5.17 6.91 -11.97
N ASN A 38 -5.95 6.02 -12.59
CA ASN A 38 -5.45 5.00 -13.53
C ASN A 38 -4.34 4.09 -12.96
N SER A 39 -4.27 3.92 -11.63
CA SER A 39 -3.22 3.17 -10.97
C SER A 39 -3.73 2.28 -9.82
N ALA A 40 -4.45 2.87 -8.86
CA ALA A 40 -5.05 2.14 -7.75
C ALA A 40 -6.11 1.14 -8.25
N ARG A 41 -6.13 -0.06 -7.67
CA ARG A 41 -7.01 -1.16 -8.10
C ARG A 41 -7.27 -2.15 -6.96
N GLY A 42 -8.35 -2.93 -7.08
CA GLY A 42 -8.78 -3.91 -6.07
C GLY A 42 -9.96 -3.44 -5.21
N PHE A 43 -10.58 -2.31 -5.54
CA PHE A 43 -11.76 -1.79 -4.84
C PHE A 43 -12.94 -2.77 -4.87
N ASP A 44 -13.15 -3.45 -5.99
CA ASP A 44 -14.16 -4.50 -6.20
C ASP A 44 -13.94 -5.73 -5.30
N VAL A 45 -12.68 -6.08 -5.05
CA VAL A 45 -12.32 -7.15 -4.11
C VAL A 45 -12.67 -6.73 -2.68
N ILE A 46 -12.42 -5.47 -2.32
CA ILE A 46 -12.81 -4.93 -1.00
C ILE A 46 -14.33 -4.93 -0.84
N ASP A 47 -15.09 -4.56 -1.86
CA ASP A 47 -16.56 -4.62 -1.83
C ASP A 47 -17.04 -6.06 -1.57
N THR A 48 -16.44 -7.03 -2.28
CA THR A 48 -16.77 -8.45 -2.13
C THR A 48 -16.50 -8.94 -0.70
N ILE A 49 -15.34 -8.58 -0.12
CA ILE A 49 -15.00 -8.90 1.27
C ILE A 49 -16.01 -8.23 2.21
N LYS A 50 -16.32 -6.95 2.00
CA LYS A 50 -17.26 -6.21 2.83
C LYS A 50 -18.65 -6.85 2.80
N THR A 51 -19.18 -7.21 1.64
CA THR A 51 -20.46 -7.90 1.53
C THR A 51 -20.46 -9.23 2.30
N ALA A 52 -19.40 -10.03 2.17
CA ALA A 52 -19.29 -11.29 2.91
C ALA A 52 -19.25 -11.06 4.43
N VAL A 53 -18.49 -10.06 4.89
CA VAL A 53 -18.39 -9.70 6.30
C VAL A 53 -19.71 -9.15 6.85
N GLU A 54 -20.41 -8.29 6.13
CA GLU A 54 -21.72 -7.78 6.54
C GLU A 54 -22.79 -8.88 6.63
N ASN A 55 -22.69 -9.91 5.79
CA ASN A 55 -23.60 -11.07 5.87
C ASN A 55 -23.36 -11.93 7.11
N GLU A 56 -22.15 -11.91 7.68
CA GLU A 56 -21.81 -12.66 8.90
C GLU A 56 -22.02 -11.81 10.16
N CYS A 57 -21.60 -10.54 10.13
CA CYS A 57 -21.63 -9.62 11.26
C CYS A 57 -21.93 -8.18 10.84
N ALA A 58 -23.20 -7.95 10.48
CA ALA A 58 -23.71 -6.66 10.00
C ALA A 58 -23.35 -5.49 10.93
N GLY A 59 -22.73 -4.45 10.36
CA GLY A 59 -22.40 -3.20 11.06
C GLY A 59 -21.31 -3.31 12.12
N VAL A 60 -20.49 -4.37 12.10
CA VAL A 60 -19.44 -4.60 13.12
C VAL A 60 -18.05 -4.20 12.63
N VAL A 61 -17.68 -4.55 11.41
CA VAL A 61 -16.30 -4.40 10.90
C VAL A 61 -16.20 -3.21 9.95
N SER A 62 -15.32 -2.26 10.23
CA SER A 62 -15.05 -1.10 9.36
C SER A 62 -14.36 -1.51 8.06
N CYS A 63 -14.52 -0.70 7.03
CA CYS A 63 -13.78 -0.90 5.78
C CYS A 63 -12.27 -0.63 5.96
N ALA A 64 -11.90 0.28 6.86
CA ALA A 64 -10.52 0.51 7.27
C ALA A 64 -9.85 -0.76 7.83
N ASP A 65 -10.53 -1.50 8.73
CA ASP A 65 -10.00 -2.77 9.25
C ASP A 65 -9.97 -3.87 8.19
N ILE A 66 -10.95 -3.91 7.28
CA ILE A 66 -10.93 -4.83 6.14
C ILE A 66 -9.70 -4.59 5.26
N LEU A 67 -9.34 -3.34 4.95
CA LEU A 67 -8.12 -3.02 4.19
C LEU A 67 -6.85 -3.51 4.89
N ALA A 68 -6.74 -3.25 6.20
CA ALA A 68 -5.58 -3.66 6.98
C ALA A 68 -5.42 -5.20 7.04
N ILE A 69 -6.53 -5.92 7.22
CA ILE A 69 -6.54 -7.39 7.23
C ILE A 69 -6.23 -7.94 5.84
N ALA A 70 -6.86 -7.40 4.79
CA ALA A 70 -6.63 -7.81 3.41
C ALA A 70 -5.17 -7.59 2.98
N ALA A 71 -4.53 -6.51 3.41
CA ALA A 71 -3.11 -6.26 3.19
C ALA A 71 -2.22 -7.30 3.89
N ARG A 72 -2.52 -7.64 5.15
CA ARG A 72 -1.79 -8.69 5.90
C ARG A 72 -1.92 -10.04 5.23
N ASP A 73 -3.13 -10.44 4.87
CA ASP A 73 -3.41 -11.71 4.21
C ASP A 73 -2.75 -11.77 2.82
N SER A 74 -2.73 -10.65 2.10
CA SER A 74 -2.02 -10.53 0.82
C SER A 74 -0.52 -10.80 0.95
N VAL A 75 0.13 -10.27 1.99
CA VAL A 75 1.56 -10.54 2.26
C VAL A 75 1.77 -12.01 2.60
N LEU A 76 0.94 -12.58 3.49
CA LEU A 76 1.05 -13.97 3.90
C LEU A 76 0.88 -14.93 2.71
N LEU A 77 -0.15 -14.73 1.89
CA LEU A 77 -0.45 -15.58 0.73
C LEU A 77 0.60 -15.46 -0.38
N SER A 78 1.41 -14.40 -0.37
CA SER A 78 2.53 -14.21 -1.30
C SER A 78 3.86 -14.75 -0.75
N GLY A 79 3.86 -15.50 0.36
CA GLY A 79 5.06 -16.09 0.96
C GLY A 79 5.75 -15.23 2.04
N GLY A 80 5.16 -14.08 2.38
CA GLY A 80 5.64 -13.21 3.43
C GLY A 80 5.28 -13.71 4.85
N ARG A 81 5.66 -12.91 5.85
CA ARG A 81 5.39 -13.24 7.26
C ARG A 81 4.04 -12.70 7.70
N SER A 82 3.25 -13.52 8.39
CA SER A 82 2.02 -13.07 9.05
C SER A 82 2.30 -12.26 10.31
N TRP A 83 1.38 -11.36 10.66
CA TRP A 83 1.35 -10.66 11.95
C TRP A 83 -0.09 -10.47 12.42
N ARG A 84 -0.27 -10.15 13.70
CA ARG A 84 -1.57 -9.77 14.24
C ARG A 84 -1.86 -8.32 13.87
N VAL A 85 -2.88 -8.10 13.06
CA VAL A 85 -3.40 -6.76 12.75
C VAL A 85 -4.11 -6.23 13.99
N LEU A 86 -3.77 -5.00 14.41
CA LEU A 86 -4.55 -4.27 15.42
C LEU A 86 -5.82 -3.78 14.74
N VAL A 87 -6.98 -4.11 15.32
CA VAL A 87 -8.31 -3.76 14.80
C VAL A 87 -9.01 -2.78 15.73
N GLY A 88 -10.14 -2.22 15.31
CA GLY A 88 -10.89 -1.18 16.01
C GLY A 88 -10.83 0.18 15.31
N ARG A 89 -10.32 0.24 14.07
CA ARG A 89 -10.39 1.47 13.25
C ARG A 89 -11.83 1.72 12.84
N ARG A 90 -12.16 2.99 12.61
CA ARG A 90 -13.44 3.43 12.10
C ARG A 90 -13.26 4.12 10.76
N ASP A 91 -14.36 4.17 10.01
CA ASP A 91 -14.39 4.72 8.67
C ASP A 91 -14.53 6.24 8.69
N GLY A 92 -13.66 6.91 7.91
CA GLY A 92 -13.69 8.34 7.68
C GLY A 92 -14.93 8.78 6.90
N LEU A 93 -15.35 10.02 7.13
CA LEU A 93 -16.58 10.58 6.56
C LEU A 93 -16.36 11.42 5.30
N VAL A 94 -15.09 11.72 4.97
CA VAL A 94 -14.72 12.58 3.84
C VAL A 94 -13.48 12.04 3.14
N PRO A 95 -13.42 12.09 1.80
CA PRO A 95 -12.19 11.84 1.07
C PRO A 95 -11.27 13.07 1.10
N ASN A 96 -9.97 12.87 0.86
CA ASN A 96 -8.98 13.95 0.72
C ASN A 96 -8.12 13.79 -0.54
N LYS A 97 -8.69 14.17 -1.70
CA LYS A 97 -7.99 14.16 -2.98
C LYS A 97 -6.65 14.92 -2.94
N THR A 98 -6.57 16.06 -2.27
CA THR A 98 -5.33 16.84 -2.17
C THR A 98 -4.24 16.05 -1.44
N GLY A 99 -4.58 15.28 -0.40
CA GLY A 99 -3.67 14.34 0.24
C GLY A 99 -3.19 13.27 -0.75
N ALA A 100 -4.11 12.69 -1.53
CA ALA A 100 -3.79 11.70 -2.57
C ALA A 100 -2.94 12.27 -3.72
N ASP A 101 -3.03 13.57 -4.02
CA ASP A 101 -2.17 14.26 -4.99
C ASP A 101 -0.72 14.40 -4.48
N ASN A 102 -0.50 14.39 -3.16
CA ASN A 102 0.80 14.56 -2.51
C ASN A 102 1.44 13.25 -2.06
N LEU A 103 0.92 12.10 -2.50
CA LEU A 103 1.54 10.81 -2.25
C LEU A 103 2.94 10.75 -2.90
N PRO A 104 3.91 10.03 -2.29
CA PRO A 104 5.26 9.95 -2.83
C PRO A 104 5.30 9.49 -4.30
N ALA A 105 5.93 10.32 -5.15
CA ALA A 105 6.09 10.04 -6.57
C ALA A 105 7.38 9.23 -6.86
N PRO A 106 7.43 8.44 -7.94
CA PRO A 106 8.54 7.53 -8.22
C PRO A 106 9.79 8.18 -8.86
N PHE A 107 9.86 9.50 -9.02
CA PHE A 107 10.89 10.22 -9.82
C PHE A 107 11.91 10.94 -8.91
N GLU A 108 13.23 10.87 -9.16
CA GLU A 108 13.98 11.66 -10.17
C GLU A 108 14.75 10.87 -11.27
N SER A 109 14.98 11.52 -12.41
CA SER A 109 15.65 11.13 -13.66
C SER A 109 16.39 9.77 -13.73
N HIS A 110 15.80 8.80 -14.44
CA HIS A 110 16.58 7.78 -15.16
C HIS A 110 15.96 7.54 -16.54
N SER A 111 16.78 7.70 -17.58
CA SER A 111 16.44 7.71 -19.01
C SER A 111 16.08 6.33 -19.61
N VAL A 112 15.63 5.37 -18.80
CA VAL A 112 15.61 3.95 -19.21
C VAL A 112 14.22 3.37 -19.48
N ILE A 113 13.10 4.03 -19.12
CA ILE A 113 11.77 3.37 -19.16
C ILE A 113 10.80 3.97 -20.18
N THR A 114 11.25 4.75 -21.16
CA THR A 114 10.42 5.00 -22.34
C THR A 114 11.25 4.84 -23.61
N THR A 115 10.98 3.79 -24.38
CA THR A 115 11.11 3.92 -25.83
C THR A 115 10.21 5.07 -26.23
N ASN A 116 10.79 6.21 -26.63
CA ASN A 116 10.07 7.38 -27.11
C ASN A 116 9.00 6.94 -28.13
N GLY A 117 7.72 6.88 -27.72
CA GLY A 117 6.59 6.45 -28.55
C GLY A 117 5.85 5.14 -28.15
N GLY A 118 6.16 4.51 -27.01
CA GLY A 118 5.43 3.34 -26.51
C GLY A 118 4.14 3.67 -25.73
N ASP A 119 3.27 2.68 -25.54
CA ASP A 119 2.10 2.77 -24.65
C ASP A 119 2.53 2.95 -23.18
N GLY A 120 2.25 4.12 -22.61
CA GLY A 120 2.58 4.47 -21.22
C GLY A 120 1.80 3.67 -20.16
N ASN A 121 0.77 2.92 -20.57
CA ASN A 121 0.02 2.04 -19.66
C ASN A 121 0.57 0.61 -19.61
N LYS A 122 1.59 0.29 -20.42
CA LYS A 122 2.19 -1.04 -20.42
C LYS A 122 2.96 -1.27 -19.12
N THR A 123 2.58 -2.30 -18.39
CA THR A 123 3.20 -2.65 -17.11
C THR A 123 4.43 -3.54 -17.26
N THR A 124 5.28 -3.52 -16.24
CA THR A 124 6.41 -4.45 -16.06
C THR A 124 6.52 -4.82 -14.58
N ALA A 125 7.19 -5.94 -14.28
CA ALA A 125 7.38 -6.39 -12.91
C ALA A 125 8.32 -5.45 -12.14
N LEU A 126 7.92 -5.05 -10.93
CA LEU A 126 8.76 -4.31 -9.97
C LEU A 126 9.92 -5.17 -9.46
N ASP A 127 9.66 -6.47 -9.25
CA ASP A 127 10.66 -7.46 -8.93
C ASP A 127 10.79 -8.47 -10.08
N ARG A 128 11.82 -8.27 -10.92
CA ARG A 128 12.11 -9.17 -12.04
C ARG A 128 12.73 -10.46 -11.50
N ASN A 129 12.13 -11.60 -11.86
CA ASN A 129 12.50 -12.96 -11.42
C ASN A 129 11.97 -13.39 -10.03
N SER A 130 11.25 -12.52 -9.31
CA SER A 130 10.47 -12.90 -8.11
C SER A 130 9.11 -12.20 -8.06
N THR A 131 8.43 -12.14 -9.21
CA THR A 131 7.33 -11.19 -9.46
C THR A 131 6.14 -11.31 -8.50
N ASP A 132 5.80 -12.54 -8.07
CA ASP A 132 4.65 -12.81 -7.20
C ASP A 132 5.04 -13.23 -5.78
N LEU A 133 6.33 -13.29 -5.47
CA LEU A 133 6.82 -13.70 -4.16
C LEU A 133 7.19 -12.49 -3.29
N PHE A 134 6.77 -12.52 -2.04
CA PHE A 134 7.14 -11.55 -1.03
C PHE A 134 8.42 -12.01 -0.32
N ASP A 135 9.56 -11.68 -0.91
CA ASP A 135 10.88 -12.07 -0.43
C ASP A 135 11.89 -10.89 -0.46
N ASN A 136 13.17 -11.18 -0.22
CA ASN A 136 14.21 -10.15 -0.23
C ASN A 136 14.86 -9.94 -1.60
N HIS A 137 14.32 -10.52 -2.68
CA HIS A 137 14.88 -10.40 -4.02
C HIS A 137 14.81 -8.96 -4.55
N TYR A 138 13.83 -8.17 -4.11
CA TYR A 138 13.81 -6.71 -4.28
C TYR A 138 15.16 -6.06 -3.91
N PHE A 139 15.72 -6.37 -2.74
CA PHE A 139 17.00 -5.79 -2.30
C PHE A 139 18.19 -6.33 -3.10
N LYS A 140 18.13 -7.57 -3.60
CA LYS A 140 19.14 -8.12 -4.53
C LYS A 140 19.18 -7.31 -5.83
N ASN A 141 18.01 -6.90 -6.33
CA ASN A 141 17.93 -6.05 -7.52
C ASN A 141 18.55 -4.68 -7.27
N LEU A 142 18.32 -4.04 -6.11
CA LEU A 142 18.90 -2.72 -5.82
C LEU A 142 20.43 -2.75 -5.81
N ILE A 143 21.03 -3.77 -5.19
CA ILE A 143 22.49 -3.94 -5.16
C ILE A 143 23.05 -4.17 -6.57
N ALA A 144 22.29 -4.90 -7.41
CA ALA A 144 22.66 -5.15 -8.80
C ALA A 144 22.40 -3.96 -9.75
N GLY A 145 21.93 -2.82 -9.26
CA GLY A 145 21.57 -1.66 -10.08
C GLY A 145 20.34 -1.90 -10.97
N LYS A 146 19.43 -2.77 -10.52
CA LYS A 146 18.24 -3.22 -11.26
C LYS A 146 16.93 -2.79 -10.59
N GLY A 147 16.95 -1.82 -9.68
CA GLY A 147 15.73 -1.18 -9.18
C GLY A 147 14.93 -0.57 -10.34
N LEU A 148 13.63 -0.85 -10.40
CA LEU A 148 12.80 -0.40 -11.52
C LEU A 148 12.51 1.09 -11.42
N LEU A 149 12.08 1.56 -10.25
CA LEU A 149 11.75 2.97 -10.03
C LEU A 149 12.97 3.70 -9.50
N SER A 150 13.09 4.99 -9.82
CA SER A 150 14.17 5.81 -9.27
C SER A 150 14.10 5.84 -7.75
N SER A 151 12.89 5.97 -7.19
CA SER A 151 12.65 5.88 -5.74
C SER A 151 13.16 4.58 -5.10
N ASP A 152 13.26 3.48 -5.86
CA ASP A 152 13.85 2.24 -5.40
C ASP A 152 15.38 2.32 -5.43
N GLN A 153 15.95 2.68 -6.58
CA GLN A 153 17.39 2.61 -6.79
C GLN A 153 18.15 3.63 -5.92
N ILE A 154 17.54 4.78 -5.62
CA ILE A 154 18.15 5.78 -4.71
C ILE A 154 18.37 5.25 -3.29
N LEU A 155 17.64 4.22 -2.85
CA LEU A 155 17.83 3.62 -1.52
C LEU A 155 19.22 2.97 -1.37
N PHE A 156 19.87 2.62 -2.47
CA PHE A 156 21.21 2.04 -2.47
C PHE A 156 22.25 2.97 -3.12
N SER A 157 21.88 3.63 -4.22
CA SER A 157 22.80 4.39 -5.07
C SER A 157 22.71 5.91 -4.92
N GLY A 158 21.75 6.43 -4.14
CA GLY A 158 21.64 7.87 -3.89
C GLY A 158 22.75 8.38 -2.97
N ASP A 159 23.14 9.66 -3.14
CA ASP A 159 24.23 10.25 -2.35
C ASP A 159 23.98 10.18 -0.83
N ALA A 160 22.73 10.42 -0.41
CA ALA A 160 22.34 10.32 1.00
C ALA A 160 22.31 8.87 1.52
N ALA A 161 22.19 7.87 0.63
CA ALA A 161 22.04 6.47 1.02
C ALA A 161 23.26 5.95 1.77
N ALA A 162 24.45 6.44 1.44
CA ALA A 162 25.72 5.99 2.05
C ALA A 162 25.71 6.04 3.58
N ASN A 163 25.03 7.02 4.18
CA ASN A 163 24.95 7.22 5.62
C ASN A 163 23.55 6.96 6.20
N THR A 164 22.61 6.44 5.40
CA THR A 164 21.21 6.25 5.83
C THR A 164 20.69 4.85 5.48
N THR A 165 20.36 4.60 4.22
CA THR A 165 19.60 3.42 3.79
C THR A 165 20.47 2.28 3.24
N LYS A 166 21.67 2.58 2.74
CA LYS A 166 22.51 1.61 2.03
C LYS A 166 22.85 0.36 2.86
N SER A 167 23.27 0.56 4.11
CA SER A 167 23.61 -0.55 5.02
C SER A 167 22.38 -1.42 5.37
N LEU A 168 21.19 -0.82 5.41
CA LEU A 168 19.95 -1.54 5.64
C LEU A 168 19.56 -2.37 4.41
N VAL A 169 19.72 -1.84 3.19
CA VAL A 169 19.54 -2.59 1.94
C VAL A 169 20.48 -3.78 1.88
N GLU A 170 21.76 -3.60 2.21
CA GLU A 170 22.75 -4.68 2.29
C GLU A 170 22.36 -5.75 3.33
N SER A 171 21.84 -5.32 4.48
CA SER A 171 21.39 -6.23 5.53
C SER A 171 20.18 -7.07 5.09
N TYR A 172 19.18 -6.44 4.47
CA TYR A 172 17.99 -7.13 3.98
C TYR A 172 18.29 -8.06 2.80
N ASN A 173 19.19 -7.68 1.90
CA ASN A 173 19.69 -8.55 0.83
C ASN A 173 20.29 -9.87 1.37
N ASN A 174 21.06 -9.79 2.46
CA ASN A 174 21.74 -10.95 3.03
C ASN A 174 20.87 -11.73 4.03
N ASN A 175 19.80 -11.13 4.56
CA ASN A 175 18.98 -11.74 5.61
C ASN A 175 17.49 -11.50 5.39
N GLN A 176 16.83 -12.45 4.72
CA GLN A 176 15.38 -12.43 4.50
C GLN A 176 14.59 -12.40 5.81
N THR A 177 15.04 -13.10 6.85
CA THR A 177 14.36 -13.10 8.14
C THR A 177 14.36 -11.71 8.77
N LEU A 178 15.47 -10.99 8.70
CA LEU A 178 15.57 -9.61 9.18
C LEU A 178 14.61 -8.70 8.41
N PHE A 179 14.62 -8.76 7.08
CA PHE A 179 13.68 -8.02 6.24
C PHE A 179 12.23 -8.27 6.64
N LEU A 180 11.81 -9.53 6.71
CA LEU A 180 10.43 -9.87 7.03
C LEU A 180 10.03 -9.42 8.45
N VAL A 181 10.94 -9.48 9.42
CA VAL A 181 10.68 -8.99 10.79
C VAL A 181 10.49 -7.48 10.81
N ASP A 182 11.35 -6.73 10.14
CA ASP A 182 11.28 -5.27 10.16
C ASP A 182 10.15 -4.73 9.27
N PHE A 183 9.84 -5.43 8.18
CA PHE A 183 8.65 -5.18 7.37
C PHE A 183 7.37 -5.28 8.21
N VAL A 184 7.22 -6.34 9.01
CA VAL A 184 6.08 -6.49 9.93
C VAL A 184 5.99 -5.31 10.91
N LYS A 185 7.11 -4.90 11.50
CA LYS A 185 7.13 -3.74 12.42
C LYS A 185 6.72 -2.46 11.70
N ALA A 186 7.18 -2.25 10.47
CA ALA A 186 6.82 -1.09 9.66
C ALA A 186 5.33 -1.09 9.31
N MET A 187 4.75 -2.24 8.93
CA MET A 187 3.32 -2.37 8.63
C MET A 187 2.45 -2.09 9.86
N ILE A 188 2.85 -2.55 11.05
CA ILE A 188 2.13 -2.24 12.30
C ILE A 188 2.18 -0.73 12.60
N LYS A 189 3.34 -0.09 12.41
CA LYS A 189 3.47 1.36 12.60
C LYS A 189 2.61 2.13 11.59
N MET A 190 2.64 1.74 10.32
CA MET A 190 1.83 2.36 9.26
C MET A 190 0.33 2.20 9.55
N GLY A 191 -0.11 1.00 9.94
CA GLY A 191 -1.49 0.74 10.32
C GLY A 191 -1.98 1.54 11.54
N ASN A 192 -1.08 2.17 12.29
CA ASN A 192 -1.40 2.98 13.47
C ASN A 192 -1.29 4.49 13.19
N ILE A 193 -1.17 4.92 11.92
CA ILE A 193 -1.19 6.33 11.56
C ILE A 193 -2.63 6.85 11.77
N SER A 194 -2.78 7.77 12.74
CA SER A 194 -3.99 8.56 13.02
C SER A 194 -5.32 7.82 12.86
N PRO A 195 -5.52 6.64 13.50
CA PRO A 195 -6.76 5.89 13.34
C PRO A 195 -7.94 6.62 13.99
N LEU A 196 -9.07 6.64 13.30
CA LEU A 196 -10.35 6.98 13.94
C LEU A 196 -10.77 5.82 14.85
N THR A 197 -11.13 6.12 16.09
CA THR A 197 -11.49 5.12 17.11
C THR A 197 -12.64 5.60 18.00
N GLY A 198 -13.21 4.72 18.81
CA GLY A 198 -14.29 5.08 19.73
C GLY A 198 -15.55 5.55 18.99
N SER A 199 -15.93 6.81 19.14
CA SER A 199 -17.08 7.43 18.45
C SER A 199 -16.70 8.20 17.19
N ASP A 200 -15.41 8.33 16.86
CA ASP A 200 -14.96 9.12 15.72
C ASP A 200 -15.17 8.33 14.42
N GLY A 201 -15.86 8.93 13.44
CA GLY A 201 -16.24 8.24 12.21
C GLY A 201 -17.33 7.19 12.41
N GLU A 202 -17.43 6.24 11.48
CA GLU A 202 -18.51 5.25 11.46
C GLU A 202 -18.06 3.81 11.16
N ILE A 203 -19.01 2.88 11.16
CA ILE A 203 -18.83 1.58 10.52
C ILE A 203 -19.70 1.61 9.27
N ARG A 204 -19.09 1.83 8.10
CA ARG A 204 -19.83 1.89 6.83
C ARG A 204 -20.42 0.53 6.51
N LYS A 205 -21.67 0.47 6.04
CA LYS A 205 -22.26 -0.76 5.49
C LYS A 205 -21.80 -1.04 4.06
N ASN A 206 -21.49 0.01 3.32
CA ASN A 206 -20.92 -0.03 1.98
C ASN A 206 -19.66 0.85 1.96
N CYS A 207 -18.51 0.30 1.58
CA CYS A 207 -17.25 1.02 1.64
C CYS A 207 -17.14 2.22 0.70
N ARG A 208 -18.06 2.37 -0.26
CA ARG A 208 -18.02 3.44 -1.27
C ARG A 208 -18.76 4.70 -0.88
N VAL A 209 -19.55 4.66 0.19
CA VAL A 209 -20.43 5.76 0.58
C VAL A 209 -20.57 5.83 2.09
N VAL A 210 -20.72 7.05 2.62
CA VAL A 210 -21.04 7.29 4.03
C VAL A 210 -22.47 6.81 4.33
N ASN A 211 -22.73 6.29 5.53
CA ASN A 211 -24.10 5.89 5.89
C ASN A 211 -25.04 7.12 5.94
N SER A 212 -26.34 6.85 5.74
CA SER A 212 -27.43 7.83 5.84
C SER A 212 -28.44 7.44 6.92
#